data_AF-A0A931T247-F1
#
_entry.id   AF-A0A931T247-F1
#
_cell.length_a   1.000
_cell.length_b   1.000
_cell.length_c   1.000
_cell.angle_alpha   90.00
_cell.angle_beta   90.00
_cell.angle_gamma   90.00
#
_symmetry.space_group_name_H-M   'P 1'
#
loop_
_entity.id
_entity.type
_entity.pdbx_description
1 polymer ?
#
loop_
_entity_poly.entity_id
_entity_poly.type
_entity_poly.pdbx_seq_one_letter_code
_entity_poly.pdbx_strand_id
1 'polypeptide(L)'
;MIVTAPADGAVVSSPFTIEGTTTPGTKVTITITLHDGLQEVQVEQYVTAARRDGRFKYEFHPSRQVPGAQYAITVTASLRTGESQTAA
;
A
#
# COMPACT_ATOMS: atom_id res chain seq x y z
N MET A 1 -1.59 -12.90 -0.45
CA MET A 1 -1.52 -11.55 -1.06
C MET A 1 -0.06 -11.21 -1.31
N ILE A 2 0.23 -10.49 -2.39
CA ILE A 2 1.58 -10.05 -2.78
C ILE A 2 1.50 -8.60 -3.26
N VAL A 3 2.39 -7.73 -2.76
CA VAL A 3 2.64 -6.41 -3.35
C VAL A 3 3.66 -6.59 -4.47
N THR A 4 3.33 -6.17 -5.69
CA THR A 4 4.18 -6.34 -6.88
C THR A 4 4.90 -5.05 -7.27
N ALA A 5 4.38 -3.90 -6.85
CA ALA A 5 5.02 -2.61 -7.03
C ALA A 5 4.62 -1.63 -5.91
N PRO A 6 5.52 -0.74 -5.48
CA PRO A 6 6.96 -0.79 -5.74
C PRO A 6 7.60 -2.04 -5.13
N ALA A 7 8.79 -2.42 -5.60
CA ALA A 7 9.56 -3.49 -4.96
C ALA A 7 10.05 -3.01 -3.59
N ASP A 8 10.27 -3.95 -2.67
CA ASP A 8 10.85 -3.62 -1.37
C ASP A 8 12.22 -2.93 -1.54
N GLY A 9 12.44 -1.86 -0.79
CA GLY A 9 13.62 -1.00 -0.89
C GLY A 9 13.73 -0.16 -2.18
N ALA A 10 12.72 -0.14 -3.05
CA ALA A 10 12.77 0.65 -4.27
C ALA A 10 12.75 2.16 -4.00
N VAL A 11 13.60 2.90 -4.72
CA VAL A 11 13.55 4.36 -4.76
C VAL A 11 12.46 4.77 -5.76
N VAL A 12 11.45 5.49 -5.28
CA VAL A 12 10.31 5.96 -6.07
C VAL A 12 10.25 7.48 -6.14
N SER A 13 9.80 8.01 -7.27
CA SER A 13 9.43 9.42 -7.42
C SER A 13 7.94 9.60 -7.17
N SER A 14 7.54 10.69 -6.52
CA SER A 14 6.12 11.01 -6.30
C SER A 14 5.50 11.72 -7.51
N PRO A 15 4.27 11.40 -7.93
CA PRO A 15 3.43 10.32 -7.41
C PRO A 15 3.92 8.94 -7.88
N PHE A 16 3.64 7.91 -7.09
CA PHE A 16 3.96 6.52 -7.44
C PHE A 16 2.75 5.62 -7.29
N THR A 17 2.78 4.49 -8.00
CA THR A 17 1.69 3.51 -7.96
C THR A 17 2.06 2.33 -7.07
N ILE A 18 1.13 1.95 -6.21
CA ILE A 18 1.14 0.72 -5.42
C ILE A 18 0.23 -0.29 -6.13
N GLU A 19 0.79 -1.44 -6.46
CA GLU A 19 0.09 -2.52 -7.16
C GLU A 19 0.36 -3.85 -6.47
N GLY A 20 -0.63 -4.74 -6.55
CA GLY A 20 -0.45 -6.09 -6.05
C GLY A 20 -1.59 -7.01 -6.42
N THR A 21 -1.47 -8.24 -5.96
CA THR A 21 -2.43 -9.30 -6.20
C THR A 21 -2.89 -9.92 -4.89
N THR A 22 -4.19 -10.20 -4.82
CA THR A 22 -4.84 -10.86 -3.69
C THR A 22 -6.05 -11.63 -4.19
N THR A 23 -6.78 -12.27 -3.29
CA THR A 23 -8.01 -12.98 -3.63
C THR A 23 -9.04 -12.01 -4.25
N PRO A 24 -9.63 -12.32 -5.43
CA PRO A 24 -10.63 -11.46 -6.05
C PRO A 24 -11.77 -11.09 -5.09
N GLY A 25 -12.18 -9.82 -5.11
CA GLY A 25 -13.28 -9.33 -4.28
C GLY A 25 -12.97 -9.14 -2.79
N THR A 26 -11.74 -9.36 -2.32
CA THR A 26 -11.36 -9.00 -0.94
C THR A 26 -11.26 -7.50 -0.76
N LYS A 27 -11.55 -7.03 0.46
CA LYS A 27 -11.29 -5.65 0.85
C LYS A 27 -9.79 -5.48 1.07
N VAL A 28 -9.17 -4.59 0.31
CA VAL A 28 -7.75 -4.22 0.41
C VAL A 28 -7.65 -2.89 1.13
N THR A 29 -6.86 -2.84 2.20
CA THR A 29 -6.49 -1.65 2.95
C THR A 29 -5.00 -1.41 2.73
N ILE A 30 -4.66 -0.26 2.16
CA ILE A 30 -3.29 0.19 1.91
C ILE A 30 -3.03 1.31 2.90
N THR A 31 -2.05 1.11 3.78
CA THR A 31 -1.60 2.10 4.75
C THR A 31 -0.18 2.53 4.37
N ILE A 32 0.04 3.83 4.29
CA ILE A 32 1.33 4.42 3.94
C ILE A 32 1.81 5.23 5.13
N THR A 33 2.96 4.83 5.64
CA THR A 33 3.61 5.44 6.80
C THR A 33 4.89 6.12 6.35
N LEU A 34 5.06 7.39 6.68
CA LEU A 34 6.29 8.13 6.46
C LEU A 34 7.20 7.95 7.69
N HIS A 35 8.44 7.53 7.45
CA HIS A 35 9.51 7.56 8.42
C HIS A 35 10.34 8.82 8.17
N ASP A 36 10.28 9.78 9.10
CA ASP A 36 11.09 11.01 9.05
C ASP A 36 12.43 10.89 9.80
N GLY A 37 12.77 9.67 10.23
CA GLY A 37 13.97 9.35 11.01
C GLY A 37 13.79 9.42 12.52
N LEU A 38 12.71 10.04 13.02
CA LEU A 38 12.39 10.12 14.45
C LEU A 38 11.06 9.45 14.78
N GLN A 39 10.09 9.50 13.88
CA GLN A 39 8.75 8.96 14.07
C GLN A 39 8.21 8.30 12.78
N GLU A 40 7.30 7.37 13.00
CA GLU A 40 6.43 6.81 11.98
C GLU A 40 5.11 7.58 12.00
N VAL A 41 4.81 8.28 10.91
CA VAL A 41 3.56 9.03 10.76
C VAL A 41 2.75 8.39 9.65
N GLN A 42 1.56 7.89 9.96
CA GLN A 42 0.62 7.46 8.92
C GLN A 42 0.19 8.69 8.12
N VAL A 43 0.62 8.75 6.86
CA VAL A 43 0.33 9.87 5.95
C VAL A 43 -0.89 9.59 5.10
N GLU A 44 -1.21 8.32 4.84
CA GLU A 44 -2.39 7.96 4.08
C GLU A 44 -2.89 6.56 4.41
N GLN A 45 -4.21 6.39 4.29
CA GLN A 45 -4.85 5.09 4.34
C GLN A 45 -5.96 5.04 3.28
N TYR A 46 -5.85 4.09 2.37
CA TYR A 46 -6.77 3.91 1.28
C TYR A 46 -7.42 2.53 1.35
N VAL A 47 -8.73 2.47 1.10
CA VAL A 47 -9.50 1.21 1.11
C VAL A 47 -10.14 1.01 -0.25
N THR A 48 -9.88 -0.15 -0.84
CA THR A 48 -10.44 -0.56 -2.12
C THR A 48 -10.82 -2.03 -2.10
N ALA A 49 -11.41 -2.53 -3.17
CA ALA A 49 -11.64 -3.95 -3.38
C ALA A 49 -10.71 -4.47 -4.47
N ALA A 50 -10.21 -5.69 -4.29
CA ALA A 50 -9.51 -6.39 -5.35
C ALA A 50 -10.45 -6.63 -6.53
N ARG A 51 -9.97 -6.36 -7.74
CA ARG A 51 -10.71 -6.56 -8.99
C ARG A 51 -11.02 -8.05 -9.20
N ARG A 52 -11.84 -8.36 -10.20
CA ARG A 52 -12.22 -9.75 -10.54
C ARG A 52 -11.03 -10.64 -10.91
N ASP A 53 -9.94 -10.06 -11.36
CA ASP A 53 -8.67 -10.74 -11.66
C ASP A 53 -7.72 -10.78 -10.46
N GLY A 54 -8.16 -10.35 -9.27
CA GLY A 54 -7.38 -10.34 -8.04
C GLY A 54 -6.41 -9.16 -7.93
N ARG A 55 -6.35 -8.27 -8.92
CA ARG A 55 -5.44 -7.12 -8.89
C ARG A 55 -6.02 -5.95 -8.11
N PHE A 56 -5.14 -5.22 -7.43
CA PHE A 56 -5.42 -3.89 -6.91
C PHE A 56 -4.37 -2.92 -7.42
N LYS A 57 -4.78 -1.66 -7.57
CA LYS A 57 -3.92 -0.55 -8.00
C LYS A 57 -4.37 0.69 -7.26
N TYR A 58 -3.41 1.44 -6.73
CA TYR A 58 -3.64 2.70 -6.07
C TYR A 58 -2.47 3.64 -6.38
N GLU A 59 -2.80 4.88 -6.77
CA GLU A 59 -1.79 5.90 -7.06
C GLU A 59 -1.71 6.83 -5.85
N PHE A 60 -0.54 6.86 -5.22
CA PHE A 60 -0.29 7.68 -4.05
C PHE A 60 0.24 9.06 -4.47
N HIS A 61 -0.46 10.09 -4.01
CA HIS A 61 -0.14 11.49 -4.27
C HIS A 61 0.19 12.19 -2.94
N PRO A 62 1.46 12.15 -2.48
CA PRO A 62 1.80 12.78 -1.22
C PRO A 62 1.59 14.29 -1.30
N SER A 63 0.84 14.83 -0.35
CA SER A 63 0.60 16.28 -0.22
C SER A 63 1.87 17.07 0.08
N ARG A 64 2.89 16.41 0.66
CA ARG A 64 4.20 16.97 0.94
C ARG A 64 5.29 16.03 0.44
N GLN A 65 6.09 16.52 -0.51
CA GLN A 65 7.27 15.82 -1.00
C GLN A 65 8.44 16.12 -0.06
N VAL A 66 8.97 15.08 0.58
CA VAL A 66 10.13 15.18 1.47
C VAL A 66 11.27 14.41 0.79
N PRO A 67 12.28 15.09 0.21
CA PRO A 67 13.41 14.41 -0.41
C PRO A 67 14.14 13.51 0.59
N GLY A 68 14.39 12.25 0.20
CA GLY A 68 15.04 11.26 1.07
C GLY A 68 14.13 10.64 2.14
N ALA A 69 12.83 10.95 2.14
CA ALA A 69 11.86 10.27 2.97
C ALA A 69 11.79 8.78 2.67
N GLN A 70 11.59 7.98 3.72
CA GLN A 70 11.31 6.56 3.60
C GLN A 70 9.82 6.33 3.86
N TYR A 71 9.16 5.61 2.97
CA TYR A 71 7.76 5.22 3.13
C TYR A 71 7.69 3.72 3.38
N ALA A 72 6.98 3.31 4.44
CA ALA A 72 6.54 1.93 4.61
C ALA A 72 5.12 1.79 4.07
N ILE A 73 4.92 0.80 3.20
CA ILE A 73 3.63 0.51 2.58
C ILE A 73 3.15 -0.81 3.16
N THR A 74 2.16 -0.77 4.05
CA THR A 74 1.51 -1.97 4.56
C THR A 74 0.21 -2.21 3.82
N VAL A 75 0.07 -3.38 3.21
CA VAL A 75 -1.18 -3.79 2.59
C VAL A 75 -1.81 -4.90 3.41
N THR A 76 -3.11 -4.78 3.69
CA THR A 76 -3.91 -5.81 4.35
C THR A 76 -5.11 -6.15 3.47
N ALA A 77 -5.33 -7.43 3.18
CA ALA A 77 -6.54 -7.90 2.52
C ALA A 77 -7.41 -8.67 3.51
N SER A 78 -8.65 -8.25 3.74
CA SER A 78 -9.61 -8.97 4.57
C SER A 78 -10.71 -9.60 3.70
N LEU A 79 -10.88 -10.91 3.84
CA LEU A 79 -12.04 -11.64 3.32
C LEU A 79 -13.29 -11.23 4.12
N ARG A 80 -14.46 -11.23 3.47
CA ARG A 80 -15.74 -10.96 4.15
C ARG A 80 -16.03 -11.92 5.32
N THR A 81 -15.33 -13.05 5.38
CA THR A 81 -15.42 -14.09 6.41
C THR A 81 -14.39 -14.00 7.54
N GLY A 82 -13.64 -12.89 7.66
CA GLY A 82 -12.80 -12.63 8.84
C GLY A 82 -11.33 -13.07 8.72
N GLU A 83 -10.93 -13.73 7.64
CA GLU A 83 -9.52 -14.02 7.36
C GLU A 83 -8.83 -12.79 6.77
N SER A 84 -7.78 -12.30 7.44
CA SER A 84 -6.93 -11.22 6.95
C SER A 84 -5.58 -11.77 6.48
N GLN A 85 -5.15 -11.37 5.28
CA GLN A 85 -3.81 -11.59 4.75
C GLN A 85 -3.05 -10.26 4.80
N THR A 86 -1.93 -10.23 5.51
CA THR A 86 -1.06 -9.04 5.59
C THR A 86 0.16 -9.23 4.70
N ALA A 87 0.54 -8.19 3.96
CA ALA A 87 1.83 -8.10 3.27
C ALA A 87 2.44 -6.73 3.61
N ALA A 88 3.72 -6.74 3.97
CA ALA A 88 4.55 -5.56 4.20
C ALA A 88 5.72 -5.59 3.23
#